data_AF-A0A848L0Q0-F1
#
_entry.id   AF-A0A848L0Q0-F1
#
_cell.length_a   1.000
_cell.length_b   1.000
_cell.length_c   1.000
_cell.angle_alpha   90.00
_cell.angle_beta   90.00
_cell.angle_gamma   90.00
#
_symmetry.space_group_name_H-M   'P 1'
#
loop_
_entity.id
_entity.type
_entity.pdbx_description
1 polymer ?
#
loop_
_entity_poly.entity_id
_entity_poly.type
_entity_poly.pdbx_seq_one_letter_code
_entity_poly.pdbx_strand_id
1 'polypeptide(L)' 'MGTLEWRYRLALEGSATRVTESYVVLKPVTAIGWFLLGTVLRDRDRRATLRAGMRHTLSQIKAAAESESG' A
#
# COMPACT_ATOMS: atom_id res chain seq x y z
N MET A 1 18.15 8.78 -6.38
CA MET A 1 16.70 9.06 -6.23
C MET A 1 15.95 7.96 -6.96
N GLY A 2 15.22 7.09 -6.25
CA GLY A 2 14.31 6.15 -6.91
C GLY A 2 12.88 6.66 -6.86
N THR A 3 12.04 6.04 -7.68
CA THR A 3 10.65 6.43 -7.85
C THR A 3 9.78 5.20 -7.72
N LEU A 4 8.79 5.28 -6.83
CA LEU A 4 7.75 4.28 -6.64
C LEU A 4 6.45 4.91 -7.09
N GLU A 5 5.71 4.21 -7.94
CA GLU A 5 4.34 4.55 -8.26
C GLU A 5 3.42 3.77 -7.34
N TRP A 6 2.53 4.48 -6.66
CA TRP A 6 1.45 3.91 -5.86
C TRP A 6 0.13 4.14 -6.56
N ARG A 7 -0.66 3.09 -6.74
CA ARG A 7 -1.92 3.17 -7.46
C ARG A 7 -3.04 2.50 -6.70
N TYR A 8 -4.11 3.26 -6.48
CA TYR A 8 -5.39 2.78 -5.99
C TYR A 8 -6.37 2.70 -7.14
N ARG A 9 -7.02 1.56 -7.29
CA ARG A 9 -8.12 1.36 -8.23
C ARG A 9 -9.39 1.08 -7.46
N LEU A 10 -10.41 1.90 -7.69
CA LEU A 10 -11.75 1.70 -7.16
C LEU A 10 -12.61 1.19 -8.33
N ALA A 11 -13.24 0.04 -8.14
CA ALA A 11 -14.15 -0.53 -9.11
C ALA A 11 -15.46 -0.87 -8.40
N LEU A 12 -16.58 -0.47 -9.00
CA LEU A 12 -17.90 -0.90 -8.51
C LEU A 12 -18.04 -2.40 -8.75
N GLU A 13 -18.46 -3.13 -7.72
CA GLU A 13 -18.72 -4.56 -7.77
C GLU A 13 -20.07 -4.83 -7.09
N GLY A 14 -21.13 -4.84 -7.89
CA GLY A 14 -22.50 -4.91 -7.39
C GLY A 14 -22.86 -3.65 -6.59
N SER A 15 -23.25 -3.83 -5.34
CA SER A 15 -23.56 -2.75 -4.38
C SER A 15 -22.35 -2.29 -3.56
N ALA A 16 -21.17 -2.86 -3.79
CA ALA A 16 -19.95 -2.55 -3.05
C ALA A 16 -18.88 -1.94 -3.96
N THR A 17 -17.86 -1.34 -3.35
CA THR A 17 -16.67 -0.88 -4.08
C THR A 17 -15.48 -1.78 -3.75
N ARG A 18 -14.91 -2.42 -4.77
CA ARG A 18 -13.62 -3.11 -4.65
C ARG A 18 -12.50 -2.10 -4.78
N VAL A 19 -11.71 -1.95 -3.71
CA VAL A 19 -10.50 -1.15 -3.70
C VAL A 19 -9.29 -2.07 -3.86
N THR A 20 -8.45 -1.81 -4.85
CA THR A 20 -7.19 -2.53 -5.08
C THR A 20 -6.03 -1.56 -4.97
N GLU A 21 -5.09 -1.83 -4.07
CA GLU A 21 -3.84 -1.10 -3.94
C GLU A 21 -2.72 -1.86 -4.65
N SER A 22 -1.91 -1.16 -5.45
CA SER A 22 -0.78 -1.71 -6.19
C SER A 22 0.40 -0.74 -6.18
N TYR A 23 1.62 -1.27 -6.23
CA TYR A 23 2.82 -0.46 -6.34
C TYR A 23 3.74 -0.97 -7.46
N VAL A 24 4.43 -0.06 -8.13
CA VAL A 24 5.43 -0.36 -9.17
C VAL A 24 6.70 0.42 -8.91
N VAL A 25 7.86 -0.25 -9.02
CA VAL A 25 9.17 0.40 -8.94
C VAL A 25 9.55 0.93 -10.32
N LEU A 26 9.38 2.23 -10.55
CA LEU A 26 9.65 2.85 -11.86
C LEU A 26 11.14 3.12 -12.10
N LYS A 27 11.85 3.55 -11.04
CA LYS A 27 13.30 3.67 -11.04
C LYS A 27 13.82 2.96 -9.81
N PRO A 28 14.72 1.96 -9.97
CA PRO A 28 15.27 1.24 -8.83
C PRO A 28 15.83 2.26 -7.86
N VAL A 29 15.29 2.21 -6.65
CA VAL A 29 15.71 3.10 -5.59
C VAL A 29 17.13 2.71 -5.22
N THR A 30 18.08 3.65 -5.37
CA THR A 30 19.45 3.49 -4.86
C THR A 30 19.39 2.94 -3.43
N ALA A 31 20.40 2.20 -2.96
CA ALA A 31 20.40 1.55 -1.64
C ALA A 31 19.86 2.42 -0.49
N ILE A 32 20.07 3.74 -0.56
CA ILE A 32 19.53 4.78 0.34
C ILE A 32 18.00 4.95 0.32
N GLY A 33 17.29 4.80 -0.80
CA GLY A 33 15.83 4.84 -0.76
C GLY A 33 15.19 3.45 -0.55
N TRP A 34 15.97 2.36 -0.69
CA TRP A 34 15.65 1.10 -0.01
C TRP A 34 15.90 1.18 1.50
N PHE A 35 16.73 2.14 1.94
CA PHE A 35 16.94 2.49 3.34
C PHE A 35 15.77 3.32 3.88
N LEU A 36 15.18 4.26 3.12
CA LEU A 36 13.95 4.97 3.56
C LEU A 36 12.71 4.04 3.68
N LEU A 37 12.63 2.97 2.89
CA LEU A 37 11.68 1.87 3.10
C LEU A 37 12.15 0.83 4.15
N GLY A 38 13.40 0.92 4.61
CA GLY A 38 14.06 -0.08 5.44
C GLY A 38 14.42 0.40 6.85
N THR A 39 14.33 1.69 7.16
CA THR A 39 14.75 2.26 8.45
C THR A 39 13.76 2.02 9.58
N VAL A 40 12.56 1.52 9.29
CA VAL A 40 11.59 1.22 10.35
C VAL A 40 11.83 -0.14 11.01
N LEU A 41 12.41 -1.14 10.32
CA LEU A 41 12.56 -2.46 10.93
C LEU A 41 13.79 -3.22 10.44
N ARG A 42 14.46 -3.85 11.41
CA ARG A 42 15.34 -5.01 11.27
C ARG A 42 14.54 -6.21 10.72
N ASP A 43 13.91 -6.03 9.57
CA ASP A 43 12.92 -6.93 9.01
C ASP A 43 13.55 -7.76 7.89
N ARG A 44 13.60 -9.08 8.14
CA ARG A 44 14.12 -10.09 7.22
C ARG A 44 13.20 -10.28 6.01
N ASP A 45 11.91 -9.91 6.07
CA ASP A 45 10.96 -10.07 4.97
C ASP A 45 10.16 -8.79 4.67
N ARG A 46 10.85 -7.86 4.01
CA ARG A 46 10.29 -6.57 3.58
C ARG A 46 9.02 -6.71 2.73
N ARG A 47 8.89 -7.79 1.95
CA ARG A 47 7.69 -8.01 1.12
C ARG A 47 6.49 -8.35 1.98
N ALA A 48 6.68 -9.16 3.02
CA ALA A 48 5.63 -9.47 3.99
C ALA A 48 5.17 -8.22 4.74
N THR A 49 6.10 -7.39 5.21
CA THR A 49 5.76 -6.14 5.92
C THR A 49 5.05 -5.14 5.03
N LEU A 50 5.51 -4.96 3.78
CA LEU A 50 4.82 -4.08 2.83
C LEU A 50 3.39 -4.56 2.55
N ARG A 51 3.19 -5.86 2.32
CA ARG A 51 1.85 -6.44 2.16
C ARG A 51 1.00 -6.28 3.41
N ALA A 52 1.59 -6.44 4.60
CA ALA A 52 0.88 -6.22 5.87
C ALA A 52 0.42 -4.77 6.01
N GLY A 53 1.29 -3.82 5.68
CA GLY A 53 0.97 -2.38 5.63
C GLY A 53 -0.17 -2.08 4.66
N MET A 54 -0.08 -2.52 3.41
CA MET A 54 -1.13 -2.33 2.40
C MET A 54 -2.48 -2.91 2.85
N ARG A 55 -2.49 -4.11 3.44
CA ARG A 55 -3.73 -4.70 4.01
C ARG A 55 -4.30 -3.85 5.14
N HIS A 56 -3.43 -3.32 6.00
CA HIS A 56 -3.87 -2.44 7.08
C HIS A 56 -4.48 -1.14 6.52
N THR A 57 -3.83 -0.51 5.54
CA THR A 57 -4.35 0.67 4.84
C THR A 57 -5.73 0.41 4.24
N LEU A 58 -5.89 -0.69 3.47
CA LEU A 58 -7.18 -1.05 2.89
C LEU A 58 -8.26 -1.31 3.96
N SER A 59 -7.90 -1.90 5.09
CA SER A 59 -8.82 -2.10 6.22
C SER A 59 -9.27 -0.78 6.84
N GLN A 60 -8.37 0.20 6.97
CA GLN A 60 -8.71 1.53 7.50
C GLN A 60 -9.59 2.31 6.53
N ILE A 61 -9.28 2.25 5.23
CA ILE A 61 -10.12 2.86 4.17
C ILE A 61 -11.53 2.28 4.22
N LYS A 62 -11.64 0.95 4.33
CA LYS A 62 -12.94 0.27 4.46
C LYS A 62 -13.71 0.78 5.68
N ALA A 63 -13.07 0.79 6.85
CA ALA A 63 -13.70 1.22 8.09
C ALA A 63 -14.18 2.68 8.02
N ALA A 64 -13.37 3.58 7.46
CA ALA A 64 -13.75 4.98 7.28
C ALA A 64 -14.95 5.13 6.33
N ALA A 65 -14.92 4.47 5.16
CA ALA A 65 -16.00 4.55 4.18
C ALA A 65 -17.33 3.95 4.69
N GLU A 66 -17.26 2.84 5.44
CA GLU A 66 -18.44 2.22 6.04
C GLU A 66 -18.99 3.05 7.21
N SER A 67 -18.14 3.79 7.93
CA SER A 67 -18.57 4.67 9.01
C SER A 67 -19.30 5.93 8.51
N GLU A 68 -18.92 6.45 7.34
CA GLU A 68 -19.61 7.60 6.72
C GLU A 68 -20.94 7.24 6.04
N SER A 69 -21.18 5.94 5.79
CA SER A 69 -22.37 5.45 5.10
C SER A 69 -23.52 5.05 6.04
N GLY A 70 -23.31 5.14 7.36
CA GLY A 70 -24.31 4.84 8.41
C GLY A 70 -24.86 6.09 9.06
#